data_AF-A0A847DG65-F1
#
_entry.id   AF-A0A847DG65-F1
#
_cell.length_a   1.000
_cell.length_b   1.000
_cell.length_c   1.000
_cell.angle_alpha   90.00
_cell.angle_beta   90.00
_cell.angle_gamma   90.00
#
_symmetry.space_group_name_H-M   'P 1'
#
loop_
_entity.id
_entity.type
_entity.pdbx_description
1 polymer ?
#
loop_
_entity_poly.entity_id
_entity_poly.type
_entity_poly.pdbx_seq_one_letter_code
_entity_poly.pdbx_strand_id
1 'polypeptide(L)'
;MENDDIIELPIEGVIDLHTFSPKDAADVVDEYIHACVEKEIYEVRIIHGKGKGVLRRIVHSLLEKHPLVARFILDPGYSGWGATIAYLKKNQ
;
A
#
# COMPACT_ATOMS: atom_id res chain seq x y z
N MET A 1 -20.99 6.85 29.00
CA MET A 1 -20.52 5.72 28.18
C MET A 1 -20.59 6.23 26.76
N GLU A 2 -19.51 6.84 26.28
CA GLU A 2 -19.38 7.17 24.86
C GLU A 2 -19.13 5.85 24.14
N ASN A 3 -19.99 5.51 23.19
CA ASN A 3 -19.69 4.45 22.24
C ASN A 3 -18.50 4.96 21.41
N ASP A 4 -17.33 4.34 21.59
CA ASP A 4 -16.28 4.34 20.58
C ASP A 4 -16.84 3.57 19.38
N ASP A 5 -17.62 4.26 18.54
CA ASP A 5 -18.05 3.74 17.25
C ASP A 5 -16.77 3.52 16.44
N ILE A 6 -16.34 2.26 16.36
CA ILE A 6 -15.21 1.84 15.52
C ILE A 6 -15.63 2.12 14.08
N ILE A 7 -15.14 3.23 13.53
CA ILE A 7 -15.34 3.56 12.12
C ILE A 7 -14.42 2.65 11.32
N GLU A 8 -14.98 1.57 10.78
CA GLU A 8 -14.29 0.77 9.76
C GLU A 8 -14.10 1.64 8.51
N LEU A 9 -12.89 2.16 8.32
CA LEU A 9 -12.54 2.84 7.08
C LEU A 9 -12.60 1.83 5.92
N PRO A 10 -13.28 2.18 4.81
CA PRO A 10 -13.30 1.30 3.64
C PRO A 10 -11.87 1.13 3.12
N ILE A 11 -11.47 -0.12 2.91
CA ILE A 11 -10.25 -0.45 2.17
C ILE A 11 -10.65 -0.38 0.70
N GLU A 12 -10.16 0.64 -0.02
CA GLU A 12 -10.49 0.88 -1.43
C GLU A 12 -9.30 0.55 -2.36
N GLY A 13 -8.27 -0.11 -1.84
CA GLY A 13 -7.04 -0.39 -2.58
C GLY A 13 -6.14 0.84 -2.75
N VAL A 14 -6.28 1.87 -1.93
CA VAL A 14 -5.41 3.05 -1.93
C VAL A 14 -4.93 3.35 -0.52
N ILE A 15 -3.62 3.46 -0.33
CA ILE A 15 -3.01 3.88 0.93
C ILE A 15 -2.05 5.04 0.71
N ASP A 16 -2.14 6.06 1.57
CA ASP A 16 -1.25 7.23 1.58
C ASP A 16 -0.28 7.16 2.76
N LEU A 17 1.01 7.15 2.45
CA LEU A 17 2.11 7.03 3.40
C LEU A 17 2.68 8.37 3.89
N HIS A 18 2.16 9.54 3.47
CA HIS A 18 2.70 10.85 3.86
C HIS A 18 2.64 11.12 5.37
N THR A 19 1.68 10.51 6.07
CA THR A 19 1.51 10.63 7.53
C THR A 19 2.29 9.59 8.31
N PHE A 20 2.89 8.61 7.64
CA PHE A 20 3.60 7.50 8.27
C PHE A 20 5.10 7.76 8.33
N SER A 21 5.71 7.33 9.42
CA SER A 21 7.17 7.41 9.53
C SER A 21 7.82 6.31 8.69
N PRO A 22 9.03 6.52 8.15
CA PRO A 22 9.69 5.50 7.31
C PRO A 22 9.88 4.13 7.98
N LYS A 23 10.03 4.09 9.31
CA LYS A 23 10.18 2.83 10.05
C LYS A 23 8.88 2.01 10.11
N ASP A 24 7.72 2.67 10.04
CA ASP A 24 6.41 2.02 10.15
C ASP A 24 5.82 1.72 8.76
N ALA A 25 6.34 2.38 7.72
CA ALA A 25 5.81 2.29 6.37
C ALA A 25 5.84 0.88 5.76
N ALA A 26 6.80 0.04 6.14
CA ALA A 26 6.85 -1.35 5.65
C ALA A 26 5.69 -2.17 6.24
N ASP A 27 5.58 -2.19 7.57
CA ASP A 27 4.56 -2.94 8.30
C ASP A 27 3.14 -2.49 7.90
N VAL A 28 2.94 -1.18 7.75
CA VAL A 28 1.65 -0.62 7.32
C VAL A 28 1.27 -1.08 5.91
N VAL A 29 2.22 -1.15 4.98
CA VAL A 29 1.95 -1.63 3.62
C VAL A 29 1.69 -3.13 3.60
N ASP A 30 2.41 -3.91 4.40
CA ASP A 30 2.22 -5.35 4.56
C ASP A 30 0.79 -5.68 5.03
N GLU A 31 0.38 -5.07 6.15
CA GLU A 31 -0.97 -5.20 6.70
C GLU A 31 -2.05 -4.73 5.70
N TYR A 32 -1.79 -3.65 4.98
CA TYR A 32 -2.73 -3.15 3.97
C TYR A 32 -2.89 -4.10 2.78
N ILE A 33 -1.81 -4.78 2.35
CA ILE A 33 -1.86 -5.80 1.30
C ILE A 33 -2.70 -6.99 1.76
N HIS A 34 -2.50 -7.45 3.00
CA HIS A 34 -3.32 -8.51 3.60
C HIS A 34 -4.80 -8.13 3.63
N ALA A 35 -5.12 -6.95 4.15
CA ALA A 35 -6.50 -6.43 4.18
C ALA A 35 -7.11 -6.31 2.77
N CYS A 36 -6.33 -5.92 1.76
CA CYS A 36 -6.79 -5.87 0.37
C CYS A 36 -7.14 -7.26 -0.16
N VAL A 37 -6.29 -8.28 0.07
CA VAL A 37 -6.58 -9.66 -0.37
C VAL A 37 -7.83 -10.20 0.31
N GLU A 38 -8.00 -9.97 1.61
CA GLU A 38 -9.20 -10.39 2.36
C GLU A 38 -10.49 -9.78 1.81
N LYS A 39 -10.41 -8.56 1.27
CA LYS A 39 -11.53 -7.86 0.63
C LYS A 39 -11.59 -8.07 -0.89
N GLU A 40 -10.84 -9.02 -1.44
CA GLU A 40 -10.77 -9.32 -2.87
C GLU A 40 -10.34 -8.13 -3.76
N ILE A 41 -9.53 -7.23 -3.20
CA ILE A 41 -8.92 -6.08 -3.88
C ILE A 41 -7.51 -6.47 -4.32
N TYR A 42 -7.32 -6.65 -5.62
CA TYR A 42 -6.06 -7.18 -6.17
C TYR A 42 -5.20 -6.13 -6.90
N GLU A 43 -5.62 -4.87 -6.89
CA GLU A 43 -4.85 -3.74 -7.38
C GLU A 43 -4.77 -2.70 -6.27
N VAL A 44 -3.54 -2.41 -5.82
CA VAL A 44 -3.26 -1.54 -4.68
C VAL A 44 -2.38 -0.39 -5.11
N ARG A 45 -2.82 0.84 -4.85
CA ARG A 45 -2.06 2.06 -5.08
C ARG A 45 -1.47 2.58 -3.78
N ILE A 46 -0.15 2.59 -3.71
CA ILE A 46 0.63 3.02 -2.54
C ILE A 46 1.23 4.39 -2.84
N ILE A 47 0.68 5.44 -2.24
CA ILE A 47 1.13 6.82 -2.40
C ILE A 47 2.22 7.08 -1.37
N HIS A 48 3.45 7.30 -1.82
CA HIS A 48 4.61 7.51 -0.94
C HIS A 48 5.33 8.84 -1.18
N GLY A 49 4.76 9.67 -2.05
CA GLY A 49 5.28 10.99 -2.40
C GLY A 49 6.55 10.97 -3.25
N LYS A 50 6.90 12.16 -3.75
CA LYS A 50 8.07 12.44 -4.61
C LYS A 50 9.27 13.00 -3.82
N GLY A 51 9.40 12.70 -2.52
CA GLY A 51 10.47 13.23 -1.68
C GLY A 51 11.86 12.72 -2.10
N LYS A 52 12.78 12.53 -1.14
CA LYS A 52 14.12 11.92 -1.42
C LYS A 52 14.08 10.43 -1.82
N GLY A 53 12.89 9.90 -2.11
CA GLY A 53 12.65 8.50 -2.48
C GLY A 53 12.83 7.48 -1.36
N VAL A 54 12.87 7.92 -0.10
CA VAL A 54 13.05 7.01 1.07
C VAL A 54 11.89 6.03 1.16
N LEU A 55 10.65 6.53 1.26
CA LEU A 55 9.45 5.68 1.32
C LEU A 55 9.32 4.79 0.08
N ARG A 56 9.57 5.33 -1.13
CA ARG A 56 9.60 4.53 -2.36
C ARG A 56 10.53 3.31 -2.26
N ARG A 57 11.77 3.51 -1.79
CA ARG A 57 12.74 2.41 -1.65
C ARG A 57 12.27 1.36 -0.64
N ILE A 58 11.67 1.80 0.46
CA ILE A 58 11.10 0.90 1.49
C ILE A 58 9.95 0.09 0.89
N VAL A 59 8.98 0.76 0.26
CA VAL A 59 7.86 0.11 -0.43
C VAL A 59 8.35 -0.90 -1.46
N HIS A 60 9.27 -0.51 -2.35
CA HIS A 60 9.78 -1.42 -3.39
C HIS A 60 10.52 -2.62 -2.80
N SER A 61 11.32 -2.43 -1.74
CA SER A 61 12.05 -3.52 -1.07
C SER A 61 11.11 -4.54 -0.42
N LEU A 62 9.98 -4.07 0.11
CA LEU A 62 8.92 -4.94 0.65
C LEU A 62 8.22 -5.68 -0.49
N LEU A 63 7.70 -4.96 -1.49
CA LEU A 63 6.92 -5.54 -2.59
C LEU A 63 7.69 -6.59 -3.40
N GLU A 64 9.00 -6.41 -3.57
CA GLU A 64 9.87 -7.38 -4.27
C GLU A 64 9.92 -8.75 -3.57
N LYS A 65 9.72 -8.79 -2.26
CA LYS A 65 9.81 -10.00 -1.42
C LYS A 65 8.44 -10.51 -0.97
N HIS A 66 7.39 -9.72 -1.15
CA HIS A 66 6.09 -9.99 -0.55
C HIS A 66 5.37 -11.17 -1.24
N PRO A 67 4.96 -12.21 -0.50
CA PRO A 67 4.44 -13.46 -1.10
C PRO A 67 3.13 -13.27 -1.87
N LEU A 68 2.30 -12.28 -1.48
CA LEU A 68 1.03 -11.96 -2.14
C LEU A 68 1.16 -11.01 -3.35
N VAL A 69 2.34 -10.45 -3.63
CA VAL A 69 2.54 -9.54 -4.76
C VAL A 69 2.90 -10.34 -6.01
N ALA A 70 2.19 -10.10 -7.11
CA ALA A 70 2.47 -10.70 -8.41
C ALA A 70 3.43 -9.85 -9.25
N ARG A 71 3.21 -8.52 -9.25
CA ARG A 71 4.08 -7.53 -9.92
C ARG A 71 3.76 -6.14 -9.39
N PHE A 72 4.66 -5.18 -9.58
CA PHE A 72 4.38 -3.78 -9.30
C PHE A 72 5.06 -2.86 -10.33
N ILE A 73 4.50 -1.66 -10.48
CA ILE A 73 5.01 -0.61 -11.37
C ILE A 73 4.94 0.73 -10.65
N LEU A 74 5.76 1.70 -11.08
CA LEU A 74 5.46 3.10 -10.77
C LEU A 74 4.17 3.50 -11.48
N ASP A 75 3.41 4.39 -10.84
CA ASP A 75 2.16 4.88 -11.42
C ASP A 75 2.44 5.59 -12.77
N PRO A 76 1.80 5.15 -13.88
CA PRO A 76 2.00 5.76 -15.20
C PRO A 76 1.29 7.13 -15.35
N GLY A 77 0.41 7.50 -14.40
CA GLY A 77 -0.33 8.76 -14.41
C GLY A 77 0.44 9.94 -13.79
N TYR A 78 -0.31 10.98 -13.42
CA TYR A 78 0.24 12.25 -12.91
C TYR A 78 1.10 12.12 -11.64
N SER A 79 0.84 11.10 -10.82
CA SER A 79 1.65 10.87 -9.62
C SER A 79 3.05 10.37 -10.00
N GLY A 80 3.21 9.70 -11.15
CA GLY A 80 4.50 9.22 -11.67
C GLY A 80 5.23 8.38 -10.63
N TRP A 81 6.47 8.77 -10.33
CA TRP A 81 7.28 8.14 -9.30
C TRP A 81 6.85 8.45 -7.85
N GLY A 82 5.74 9.16 -7.65
CA GLY A 82 5.16 9.48 -6.33
C GLY A 82 4.23 8.40 -5.78
N ALA A 83 3.84 7.43 -6.60
CA ALA A 83 3.10 6.25 -6.16
C ALA A 83 3.58 4.99 -6.87
N THR A 84 3.29 3.85 -6.25
CA THR A 84 3.53 2.51 -6.80
C THR A 84 2.20 1.78 -6.88
N ILE A 85 1.92 1.14 -8.01
CA ILE A 85 0.77 0.25 -8.20
C ILE A 85 1.26 -1.18 -8.05
N ALA A 86 0.76 -1.88 -7.03
CA ALA A 86 1.02 -3.30 -6.78
C ALA A 86 -0.19 -4.12 -7.25
N TYR A 87 0.10 -5.17 -8.03
CA TYR A 87 -0.89 -6.17 -8.45
C TYR A 87 -0.69 -7.41 -7.60
N LEU A 88 -1.74 -7.81 -6.90
CA LEU A 88 -1.72 -8.92 -5.97
C LEU A 88 -2.14 -10.23 -6.66
N LYS A 89 -1.72 -11.36 -6.08
CA LYS A 89 -2.12 -12.68 -6.56
C LYS A 89 -3.58 -12.92 -6.20
N LYS A 90 -4.39 -13.33 -7.18
CA LYS A 90 -5.70 -13.92 -6.91
C LYS A 90 -5.47 -15.33 -6.37
N ASN A 91 -6.06 -15.66 -5.24
CA ASN A 91 -6.16 -17.06 -4.83
C ASN A 91 -6.98 -17.77 -5.91
N GLN A 92 -6.36 -18.73 -6.61
CA GLN A 92 -7.06 -19.58 -7.58
C GLN A 92 -7.90 -20.64 -6.87
#